data_AF-A0AAJ7QML6-F1
#
_entry.id   AF-A0AAJ7QML6-F1
#
_cell.length_a   1.000
_cell.length_b   1.000
_cell.length_c   1.000
_cell.angle_alpha   90.00
_cell.angle_beta   90.00
_cell.angle_gamma   90.00
#
_symmetry.space_group_name_H-M   'P 1'
#
loop_
_entity.id
_entity.type
_entity.pdbx_description
1 polymer ?
#
loop_
_entity_poly.entity_id
_entity_poly.type
_entity_poly.pdbx_seq_one_letter_code
_entity_poly.pdbx_strand_id
1 'polypeptide(L)'
;MTQKWDRFLLSAQLRDFSVLVLHHAVLLLLTHLCGGQSEMIGPPQPIVGIIGGDIILPCHLEPPADVTGLTVEWARSDLNPRFVHLRRDGVELLLDQNSLYTGRTSLSSNKLKTGDISLKLSNVKISDAGTYKCLVPKFGAESAFEVVVGAVSSPDVEISTLSNAVVLECESKGWYPEPEVLWLDGEGNLLSAGPTETVRGPDDLYTVSSRVTVEKRHSNSFTCRVQQNKTNQTTETHIHIKDDFFMVSSSSPVRIAVNLVVCFSCVLTVFFVAWKISKTKEHQDETELGERKARMTTLDYNTELQLLMEEHGARDQLMTEREKMKYLDTTKAKLNEALEGREEDLKHLEQVISTLTEQKKDLKHRREKLISLQQEVKIQIENIKKKLKETPKTDKEKKMQKRENYKEDLERTKTEYEQLFKNTEKLLERTEEMIIKMTERKGKLEMDKEKMTKHLKEIERQRDEVQRKLQSESEQSEQLKQSEQLKQSEQLKQSEREEEGNDPSTNDPPVQQISS
;
A
#
# COMPACT_ATOMS: atom_id res chain seq x y z
N MET A 1 80.00 56.97 -51.90
CA MET A 1 80.25 56.15 -50.69
C MET A 1 78.94 55.48 -50.21
N THR A 2 78.14 54.94 -51.14
CA THR A 2 76.76 54.47 -50.87
C THR A 2 76.52 53.00 -51.19
N GLN A 3 77.44 52.32 -51.91
CA GLN A 3 77.23 50.92 -52.32
C GLN A 3 77.54 49.84 -51.27
N LYS A 4 78.15 50.18 -50.12
CA LYS A 4 78.60 49.19 -49.14
C LYS A 4 77.58 48.90 -48.02
N TRP A 5 76.67 49.83 -47.74
CA TRP A 5 75.63 49.67 -46.73
C TRP A 5 74.42 48.88 -47.27
N ASP A 6 74.07 49.05 -48.55
CA ASP A 6 72.98 48.29 -49.19
C ASP A 6 73.27 46.78 -49.22
N ARG A 7 74.54 46.38 -49.42
CA ARG A 7 74.92 44.96 -49.48
C ARG A 7 74.86 44.27 -48.11
N PHE A 8 75.12 44.98 -47.01
CA PHE A 8 74.99 44.44 -45.66
C PHE A 8 73.53 44.38 -45.21
N LEU A 9 72.71 45.41 -45.51
CA LEU A 9 71.27 45.42 -45.25
C LEU A 9 70.53 44.34 -46.05
N LEU A 10 70.87 44.14 -47.33
CA LEU A 10 70.32 43.02 -48.11
C LEU A 10 70.76 41.66 -47.56
N SER A 11 72.02 41.50 -47.13
CA SER A 11 72.48 40.20 -46.59
C SER A 11 71.84 39.83 -45.25
N ALA A 12 71.55 40.82 -44.40
CA ALA A 12 70.84 40.63 -43.14
C ALA A 12 69.34 40.36 -43.39
N GLN A 13 68.70 41.14 -44.27
CA GLN A 13 67.29 40.92 -44.65
C GLN A 13 67.08 39.57 -45.36
N LEU A 14 67.99 39.13 -46.23
CA LEU A 14 67.90 37.83 -46.92
C LEU A 14 68.11 36.64 -45.97
N ARG A 15 68.95 36.81 -44.94
CA ARG A 15 69.21 35.77 -43.93
C ARG A 15 68.01 35.63 -42.98
N ASP A 16 67.38 36.74 -42.59
CA ASP A 16 66.12 36.72 -41.83
C ASP A 16 64.95 36.18 -42.66
N PHE A 17 64.86 36.53 -43.96
CA PHE A 17 63.88 35.94 -44.88
C PHE A 17 64.09 34.44 -45.06
N SER A 18 65.34 33.98 -45.19
CA SER A 18 65.66 32.57 -45.35
C SER A 18 65.31 31.77 -44.09
N VAL A 19 65.52 32.33 -42.89
CA VAL A 19 65.14 31.69 -41.61
C VAL A 19 63.62 31.68 -41.45
N LEU A 20 62.92 32.75 -41.83
CA LEU A 20 61.44 32.81 -41.84
C LEU A 20 60.83 31.80 -42.81
N VAL A 21 61.40 31.67 -44.03
CA VAL A 21 60.95 30.70 -45.03
C VAL A 21 61.24 29.26 -44.57
N LEU A 22 62.41 29.00 -43.96
CA LEU A 22 62.70 27.69 -43.36
C LEU A 22 61.78 27.39 -42.18
N HIS A 23 61.49 28.35 -41.30
CA HIS A 23 60.54 28.18 -40.23
C HIS A 23 59.12 27.94 -40.74
N HIS A 24 58.66 28.67 -41.76
CA HIS A 24 57.36 28.42 -42.38
C HIS A 24 57.31 27.10 -43.14
N ALA A 25 58.38 26.69 -43.81
CA ALA A 25 58.47 25.38 -44.47
C ALA A 25 58.49 24.24 -43.45
N VAL A 26 59.23 24.38 -42.34
CA VAL A 26 59.25 23.41 -41.23
C VAL A 26 57.91 23.40 -40.50
N LEU A 27 57.28 24.55 -40.28
CA LEU A 27 55.93 24.64 -39.69
C LEU A 27 54.88 24.01 -40.62
N LEU A 28 54.97 24.25 -41.94
CA LEU A 28 54.12 23.62 -42.96
C LEU A 28 54.35 22.10 -43.01
N LEU A 29 55.60 21.65 -42.96
CA LEU A 29 55.92 20.22 -42.85
C LEU A 29 55.38 19.62 -41.56
N LEU A 30 55.51 20.30 -40.42
CA LEU A 30 54.96 19.87 -39.13
C LEU A 30 53.42 19.83 -39.17
N THR A 31 52.75 20.77 -39.85
CA THR A 31 51.29 20.71 -40.06
C THR A 31 50.86 19.61 -41.03
N HIS A 32 51.71 19.23 -42.00
CA HIS A 32 51.44 18.13 -42.93
C HIS A 32 51.79 16.75 -42.34
N LEU A 33 52.71 16.68 -41.38
CA LEU A 33 53.07 15.46 -40.64
C LEU A 33 52.12 15.19 -39.45
N CYS A 34 51.34 16.18 -39.03
CA CYS A 34 50.37 16.06 -37.95
C CYS A 34 48.94 15.76 -38.47
N GLY A 35 48.82 14.91 -39.49
CA GLY A 35 47.54 14.26 -39.79
C GLY A 35 47.26 13.26 -38.67
N GLY A 36 46.54 13.70 -37.63
CA GLY A 36 46.19 12.84 -36.49
C GLY A 36 45.55 11.55 -36.99
N GLN A 37 46.03 10.42 -36.47
CA GLN A 37 45.41 9.12 -36.71
C GLN A 37 43.97 9.18 -36.19
N SER A 38 42.98 8.88 -37.04
CA SER A 38 41.59 8.90 -36.59
C SER A 38 41.37 7.76 -35.60
N GLU A 39 40.68 8.05 -34.51
CA GLU A 39 40.38 7.10 -33.44
C GLU A 39 38.87 6.95 -33.27
N MET A 40 38.43 5.79 -32.81
CA MET A 40 37.03 5.59 -32.43
C MET A 40 36.89 5.86 -30.94
N ILE A 41 35.97 6.74 -30.60
CA ILE A 41 35.64 7.09 -29.22
C ILE A 41 34.35 6.37 -28.83
N GLY A 42 34.51 5.44 -27.88
CA GLY A 42 33.42 4.74 -27.21
C GLY A 42 33.18 5.28 -25.80
N PRO A 43 32.17 4.75 -25.09
CA PRO A 43 31.92 5.09 -23.70
C PRO A 43 33.09 4.64 -22.80
N PRO A 44 33.44 5.42 -21.76
CA PRO A 44 34.52 5.07 -20.83
C PRO A 44 34.09 4.03 -19.77
N GLN A 45 32.78 3.79 -19.62
CA GLN A 45 32.20 2.86 -18.66
C GLN A 45 31.25 1.89 -19.38
N PRO A 46 31.00 0.70 -18.79
CA PRO A 46 30.02 -0.24 -19.33
C PRO A 46 28.64 0.40 -19.48
N ILE A 47 27.91 0.01 -20.52
CA ILE A 47 26.55 0.48 -20.76
C ILE A 47 25.56 -0.54 -20.21
N VAL A 48 24.60 -0.05 -19.41
CA VAL A 48 23.53 -0.88 -18.87
C VAL A 48 22.32 -0.83 -19.81
N GLY A 49 21.86 -1.99 -20.26
CA GLY A 49 20.62 -2.14 -21.01
C GLY A 49 19.55 -2.90 -20.25
N ILE A 50 18.33 -2.37 -20.26
CA ILE A 50 17.20 -2.98 -19.55
C ILE A 50 16.49 -3.97 -20.47
N ILE A 51 16.24 -5.19 -19.98
CA ILE A 51 15.55 -6.24 -20.73
C ILE A 51 14.21 -5.71 -21.30
N GLY A 52 13.92 -6.02 -22.56
CA GLY A 52 12.73 -5.57 -23.28
C GLY A 52 12.79 -4.12 -23.77
N GLY A 53 13.72 -3.31 -23.26
CA GLY A 53 13.94 -1.93 -23.68
C GLY A 53 14.81 -1.77 -24.92
N ASP A 54 15.04 -0.52 -25.30
CA ASP A 54 15.95 -0.13 -26.38
C ASP A 54 17.17 0.59 -25.79
N ILE A 55 18.37 0.33 -26.32
CA ILE A 55 19.60 1.01 -25.93
C ILE A 55 20.35 1.59 -27.13
N ILE A 56 21.12 2.64 -26.86
CA ILE A 56 22.07 3.21 -27.82
C ILE A 56 23.48 2.88 -27.33
N LEU A 57 24.26 2.25 -28.20
CA LEU A 57 25.68 2.00 -28.00
C LEU A 57 26.45 3.11 -28.72
N PRO A 58 26.94 4.14 -28.01
CA PRO A 58 27.59 5.27 -28.61
C PRO A 58 28.98 4.88 -29.13
N CYS A 59 29.30 5.28 -30.36
CA CYS A 59 30.64 5.17 -30.90
C CYS A 59 30.79 6.15 -32.05
N HIS A 60 31.83 7.00 -32.02
CA HIS A 60 32.03 8.03 -33.02
C HIS A 60 33.51 8.22 -33.34
N LEU A 61 33.80 8.70 -34.55
CA LEU A 61 35.16 8.95 -35.03
C LEU A 61 35.65 10.33 -34.58
N GLU A 62 36.89 10.40 -34.10
CA GLU A 62 37.59 11.65 -33.82
C GLU A 62 38.95 11.68 -34.56
N PRO A 63 39.24 12.71 -35.39
CA PRO A 63 38.35 13.80 -35.79
C PRO A 63 37.14 13.31 -36.63
N PRO A 64 36.00 14.02 -36.60
CA PRO A 64 34.80 13.66 -37.35
C PRO A 64 35.04 13.58 -38.87
N ALA A 65 34.50 12.54 -39.52
CA ALA A 65 34.54 12.38 -40.98
C ALA A 65 33.27 11.70 -41.51
N ASP A 66 32.91 11.94 -42.77
CA ASP A 66 31.75 11.27 -43.39
C ASP A 66 32.06 9.79 -43.65
N VAL A 67 31.28 8.92 -43.00
CA VAL A 67 31.36 7.46 -43.13
C VAL A 67 30.16 6.83 -43.82
N THR A 68 29.26 7.63 -44.41
CA THR A 68 27.98 7.17 -44.99
C THR A 68 28.14 6.09 -46.05
N GLY A 69 29.16 6.25 -46.91
CA GLY A 69 29.52 5.32 -47.99
C GLY A 69 30.65 4.34 -47.64
N LEU A 70 31.06 4.27 -46.37
CA LEU A 70 32.15 3.40 -45.92
C LEU A 70 31.62 2.12 -45.26
N THR A 71 32.54 1.18 -45.02
CA THR A 71 32.28 0.01 -44.20
C THR A 71 32.21 0.40 -42.72
N VAL A 72 31.14 -0.02 -42.05
CA VAL A 72 30.96 0.13 -40.60
C VAL A 72 30.65 -1.25 -40.02
N GLU A 73 31.44 -1.65 -39.03
CA GLU A 73 31.32 -2.94 -38.37
C GLU A 73 31.01 -2.75 -36.88
N TRP A 74 29.93 -3.39 -36.44
CA TRP A 74 29.70 -3.71 -35.03
C TRP A 74 29.84 -5.21 -34.86
N ALA A 75 30.74 -5.63 -33.99
CA ALA A 75 31.09 -7.03 -33.81
C ALA A 75 31.20 -7.42 -32.35
N ARG A 76 31.05 -8.72 -32.12
CA ARG A 76 31.22 -9.41 -30.85
C ARG A 76 32.05 -10.67 -31.09
N SER A 77 33.13 -10.85 -30.34
CA SER A 77 34.08 -11.95 -30.54
C SER A 77 33.53 -13.32 -30.12
N ASP A 78 32.51 -13.34 -29.27
CA ASP A 78 31.86 -14.54 -28.75
C ASP A 78 30.73 -15.07 -29.65
N LEU A 79 30.42 -14.37 -30.75
CA LEU A 79 29.38 -14.74 -31.69
C LEU A 79 29.93 -15.37 -32.98
N ASN A 80 29.14 -16.26 -33.58
CA ASN A 80 29.39 -16.80 -34.91
C ASN A 80 28.08 -16.83 -35.73
N PRO A 81 27.93 -16.02 -36.80
CA PRO A 81 28.83 -14.96 -37.26
C PRO A 81 29.07 -13.87 -36.21
N ARG A 82 30.23 -13.20 -36.25
CA ARG A 82 30.62 -12.20 -35.23
C ARG A 82 29.89 -10.86 -35.34
N PHE A 83 29.22 -10.59 -36.46
CA PHE A 83 28.69 -9.27 -36.76
C PHE A 83 27.33 -9.04 -36.10
N VAL A 84 27.30 -8.07 -35.17
CA VAL A 84 26.07 -7.54 -34.59
C VAL A 84 25.36 -6.65 -35.61
N HIS A 85 26.10 -5.81 -36.33
CA HIS A 85 25.59 -5.00 -37.43
C HIS A 85 26.72 -4.77 -38.44
N LEU A 86 26.41 -4.87 -39.73
CA LEU A 86 27.40 -4.73 -40.79
C LEU A 86 26.82 -3.92 -41.95
N ARG A 87 27.53 -2.86 -42.30
CA ARG A 87 27.25 -2.03 -43.47
C ARG A 87 28.50 -1.99 -44.35
N ARG A 88 28.37 -2.27 -45.65
CA ARG A 88 29.45 -2.14 -46.65
C ARG A 88 28.96 -1.28 -47.80
N ASP A 89 29.80 -0.34 -48.25
CA ASP A 89 29.51 0.56 -49.37
C ASP A 89 28.14 1.27 -49.27
N GLY A 90 27.73 1.61 -48.05
CA GLY A 90 26.45 2.27 -47.80
C GLY A 90 25.21 1.35 -47.79
N VAL A 91 25.39 0.04 -47.86
CA VAL A 91 24.30 -0.95 -47.84
C VAL A 91 24.42 -1.86 -46.61
N GLU A 92 23.30 -2.12 -45.93
CA GLU A 92 23.23 -3.06 -44.82
C GLU A 92 23.27 -4.50 -45.33
N LEU A 93 24.14 -5.33 -44.75
CA LEU A 93 24.33 -6.72 -45.17
C LEU A 93 23.75 -7.69 -44.14
N LEU A 94 22.45 -7.96 -44.27
CA LEU A 94 21.70 -8.82 -43.34
C LEU A 94 22.13 -10.30 -43.37
N LEU A 95 22.71 -10.79 -44.46
CA LEU A 95 23.14 -12.20 -44.60
C LEU A 95 24.39 -12.52 -43.75
N ASP A 96 25.29 -11.55 -43.60
CA ASP A 96 26.51 -11.69 -42.81
C ASP A 96 26.29 -11.33 -41.33
N GLN A 97 25.13 -10.74 -41.01
CA GLN A 97 24.73 -10.39 -39.67
C GLN A 97 24.34 -11.63 -38.87
N ASN A 98 24.69 -11.65 -37.59
CA ASN A 98 24.24 -12.69 -36.68
C ASN A 98 22.71 -12.65 -36.51
N SER A 99 22.06 -13.82 -36.63
CA SER A 99 20.60 -13.96 -36.60
C SER A 99 19.95 -13.49 -35.30
N LEU A 100 20.69 -13.43 -34.18
CA LEU A 100 20.21 -12.91 -32.90
C LEU A 100 19.93 -11.39 -32.91
N TYR A 101 20.50 -10.67 -33.90
CA TYR A 101 20.45 -9.21 -34.02
C TYR A 101 19.67 -8.72 -35.24
N THR A 102 19.32 -9.61 -36.16
CA THR A 102 18.54 -9.27 -37.37
C THR A 102 17.24 -8.56 -36.99
N GLY A 103 17.01 -7.38 -37.59
CA GLY A 103 15.81 -6.57 -37.35
C GLY A 103 15.78 -5.85 -35.98
N ARG A 104 16.82 -5.97 -35.17
CA ARG A 104 16.92 -5.32 -33.84
C ARG A 104 17.94 -4.19 -33.80
N THR A 105 18.77 -4.05 -34.83
CA THR A 105 19.86 -3.07 -34.88
C THR A 105 19.63 -2.01 -35.95
N SER A 106 19.98 -0.76 -35.69
CA SER A 106 19.99 0.28 -36.73
C SER A 106 21.02 1.38 -36.46
N LEU A 107 21.47 2.04 -37.52
CA LEU A 107 22.33 3.21 -37.50
C LEU A 107 21.57 4.44 -38.01
N SER A 108 21.92 5.63 -37.53
CA SER A 108 21.32 6.88 -38.02
C SER A 108 22.07 7.40 -39.24
N SER A 109 21.45 7.33 -40.42
CA SER A 109 22.05 7.81 -41.69
C SER A 109 22.52 9.26 -41.66
N ASN A 110 21.88 10.12 -40.86
CA ASN A 110 22.29 11.53 -40.74
C ASN A 110 23.57 11.70 -39.91
N LYS A 111 23.75 10.88 -38.87
CA LYS A 111 24.90 10.91 -37.96
C LYS A 111 26.16 10.29 -38.58
N LEU A 112 26.00 9.38 -39.54
CA LEU A 112 27.11 8.84 -40.33
C LEU A 112 27.88 9.95 -41.10
N LYS A 113 27.21 11.05 -41.47
CA LYS A 113 27.86 12.19 -42.15
C LYS A 113 28.91 12.89 -41.28
N THR A 114 28.80 12.75 -39.97
CA THR A 114 29.71 13.34 -38.98
C THR A 114 30.53 12.27 -38.25
N GLY A 115 30.59 11.04 -38.77
CA GLY A 115 31.41 9.96 -38.18
C GLY A 115 30.82 9.31 -36.94
N ASP A 116 29.57 9.60 -36.59
CA ASP A 116 28.86 8.96 -35.46
C ASP A 116 28.17 7.69 -35.96
N ILE A 117 28.69 6.54 -35.51
CA ILE A 117 28.22 5.20 -35.84
C ILE A 117 27.49 4.53 -34.67
N SER A 118 26.90 5.33 -33.77
CA SER A 118 26.16 4.83 -32.62
C SER A 118 25.07 3.85 -33.04
N LEU A 119 25.07 2.66 -32.43
CA LEU A 119 24.15 1.57 -32.75
C LEU A 119 22.93 1.61 -31.84
N LYS A 120 21.74 1.69 -32.42
CA LYS A 120 20.52 1.39 -31.69
C LYS A 120 20.30 -0.12 -31.68
N LEU A 121 20.16 -0.70 -30.48
CA LEU A 121 19.75 -2.09 -30.27
C LEU A 121 18.39 -2.12 -29.56
N SER A 122 17.39 -2.73 -30.19
CA SER A 122 16.02 -2.81 -29.70
C SER A 122 15.68 -4.15 -29.05
N ASN A 123 14.72 -4.11 -28.11
CA ASN A 123 14.22 -5.25 -27.36
C ASN A 123 15.36 -6.07 -26.72
N VAL A 124 16.16 -5.45 -25.85
CA VAL A 124 17.35 -6.03 -25.21
C VAL A 124 17.02 -7.34 -24.49
N LYS A 125 17.92 -8.31 -24.61
CA LYS A 125 17.83 -9.66 -24.04
C LYS A 125 19.04 -9.94 -23.15
N ILE A 126 18.93 -10.89 -22.23
CA ILE A 126 20.05 -11.35 -21.39
C ILE A 126 21.28 -11.73 -22.23
N SER A 127 21.07 -12.41 -23.36
CA SER A 127 22.13 -12.83 -24.28
C SER A 127 22.89 -11.67 -24.95
N ASP A 128 22.33 -10.45 -24.91
CA ASP A 128 22.99 -9.27 -25.47
C ASP A 128 24.11 -8.75 -24.56
N ALA A 129 24.25 -9.23 -23.32
CA ALA A 129 25.40 -8.91 -22.50
C ALA A 129 26.71 -9.40 -23.15
N GLY A 130 27.77 -8.58 -23.09
CA GLY A 130 29.08 -8.90 -23.64
C GLY A 130 29.87 -7.69 -24.12
N THR A 131 31.07 -7.93 -24.65
CA THR A 131 31.94 -6.88 -25.18
C THR A 131 31.62 -6.59 -26.64
N TYR A 132 31.17 -5.37 -26.91
CA TYR A 132 30.91 -4.89 -28.26
C TYR A 132 32.12 -4.14 -28.79
N LYS A 133 32.40 -4.31 -30.08
CA LYS A 133 33.44 -3.61 -30.81
C LYS A 133 32.85 -2.86 -31.99
N CYS A 134 33.13 -1.57 -32.07
CA CYS A 134 32.81 -0.72 -33.21
C CYS A 134 34.09 -0.42 -34.00
N LEU A 135 34.03 -0.54 -35.33
CA LEU A 135 35.19 -0.42 -36.21
C LEU A 135 34.79 0.25 -37.53
N VAL A 136 35.63 1.17 -37.99
CA VAL A 136 35.59 1.70 -39.36
C VAL A 136 36.90 1.33 -40.06
N PRO A 137 36.94 0.25 -40.88
CA PRO A 137 38.18 -0.29 -41.42
C PRO A 137 39.03 0.69 -42.22
N LYS A 138 38.42 1.66 -42.92
CA LYS A 138 39.13 2.69 -43.69
C LYS A 138 40.13 3.49 -42.82
N PHE A 139 39.78 3.72 -41.56
CA PHE A 139 40.60 4.48 -40.63
C PHE A 139 41.46 3.60 -39.73
N GLY A 140 41.25 2.27 -39.74
CA GLY A 140 41.89 1.36 -38.79
C GLY A 140 41.51 1.65 -37.33
N ALA A 141 40.42 2.40 -37.13
CA ALA A 141 40.02 2.95 -35.84
C ALA A 141 38.97 2.03 -35.21
N GLU A 142 39.20 1.60 -33.96
CA GLU A 142 38.29 0.72 -33.23
C GLU A 142 38.13 1.14 -31.78
N SER A 143 36.97 0.84 -31.22
CA SER A 143 36.72 0.96 -29.79
C SER A 143 35.91 -0.24 -29.32
N ALA A 144 36.17 -0.69 -28.10
CA ALA A 144 35.50 -1.81 -27.50
C ALA A 144 35.11 -1.51 -26.06
N PHE A 145 33.91 -1.91 -25.68
CA PHE A 145 33.35 -1.67 -24.36
C PHE A 145 32.30 -2.72 -24.01
N GLU A 146 32.05 -2.87 -22.72
CA GLU A 146 31.12 -3.87 -22.20
C GLU A 146 29.69 -3.34 -22.18
N VAL A 147 28.75 -4.21 -22.56
CA VAL A 147 27.32 -4.02 -22.35
C VAL A 147 26.87 -5.00 -21.28
N VAL A 148 26.29 -4.45 -20.22
CA VAL A 148 25.70 -5.20 -19.11
C VAL A 148 24.18 -5.15 -19.25
N VAL A 149 23.51 -6.26 -19.01
CA VAL A 149 22.04 -6.33 -19.08
C VAL A 149 21.46 -6.36 -17.68
N GLY A 150 20.45 -5.54 -17.45
CA GLY A 150 19.73 -5.39 -16.19
C GLY A 150 18.24 -5.67 -16.33
N ALA A 151 17.61 -6.14 -15.26
CA ALA A 151 16.18 -6.07 -15.07
C ALA A 151 15.88 -5.71 -13.62
N VAL A 152 14.86 -4.87 -13.45
CA VAL A 152 14.53 -4.22 -12.19
C VAL A 152 13.02 -4.23 -12.03
N SER A 153 12.58 -4.43 -10.79
CA SER A 153 11.18 -4.35 -10.41
C SER A 153 11.02 -3.72 -9.03
N SER A 154 9.78 -3.36 -8.70
CA SER A 154 9.44 -2.85 -7.38
C SER A 154 9.33 -3.99 -6.37
N PRO A 155 9.73 -3.77 -5.10
CA PRO A 155 9.50 -4.73 -4.03
C PRO A 155 8.09 -4.62 -3.46
N ASP A 156 7.47 -5.77 -3.26
CA ASP A 156 6.21 -5.95 -2.53
C ASP A 156 6.52 -6.32 -1.07
N VAL A 157 5.70 -5.83 -0.14
CA VAL A 157 5.93 -6.05 1.30
C VAL A 157 4.66 -6.60 1.96
N GLU A 158 4.82 -7.71 2.68
CA GLU A 158 3.82 -8.31 3.55
C GLU A 158 4.18 -8.05 5.02
N ILE A 159 3.17 -7.71 5.82
CA ILE A 159 3.31 -7.44 7.25
C ILE A 159 2.58 -8.55 8.00
N SER A 160 3.29 -9.26 8.87
CA SER A 160 2.74 -10.33 9.71
C SER A 160 3.11 -10.15 11.18
N THR A 161 2.36 -10.78 12.07
CA THR A 161 2.63 -10.79 13.51
C THR A 161 2.90 -12.22 13.98
N LEU A 162 4.10 -12.44 14.54
CA LEU A 162 4.51 -13.74 15.05
C LEU A 162 4.89 -13.61 16.52
N SER A 163 4.14 -14.28 17.41
CA SER A 163 4.47 -14.37 18.84
C SER A 163 4.79 -13.02 19.50
N ASN A 164 4.01 -11.97 19.17
CA ASN A 164 4.17 -10.59 19.65
C ASN A 164 5.33 -9.78 19.03
N ALA A 165 5.94 -10.27 17.95
CA ALA A 165 6.89 -9.52 17.14
C ALA A 165 6.30 -9.20 15.77
N VAL A 166 6.58 -8.00 15.25
CA VAL A 166 6.18 -7.61 13.90
C VAL A 166 7.24 -8.12 12.94
N VAL A 167 6.81 -8.91 11.96
CA VAL A 167 7.68 -9.49 10.94
C VAL A 167 7.32 -8.88 9.59
N LEU A 168 8.32 -8.28 8.95
CA LEU A 168 8.22 -7.73 7.62
C LEU A 168 8.84 -8.72 6.64
N GLU A 169 8.11 -9.05 5.60
CA GLU A 169 8.59 -9.86 4.48
C GLU A 169 8.56 -9.03 3.22
N CYS A 170 9.71 -8.90 2.56
CA CYS A 170 9.85 -8.18 1.32
C CYS A 170 10.17 -9.17 0.21
N GLU A 171 9.41 -9.12 -0.89
CA GLU A 171 9.59 -9.97 -2.06
C GLU A 171 9.67 -9.09 -3.32
N SER A 172 10.60 -9.39 -4.23
CA SER A 172 10.68 -8.70 -5.52
C SER A 172 11.04 -9.67 -6.64
N LYS A 173 10.33 -9.56 -7.76
CA LYS A 173 10.32 -10.56 -8.86
C LYS A 173 10.82 -9.94 -10.16
N GLY A 174 11.64 -10.67 -10.92
CA GLY A 174 12.02 -10.26 -12.28
C GLY A 174 13.34 -9.50 -12.36
N TRP A 175 14.28 -9.78 -11.45
CA TRP A 175 15.58 -9.12 -11.43
C TRP A 175 16.61 -9.84 -12.30
N TYR A 176 17.53 -9.09 -12.88
CA TYR A 176 18.73 -9.64 -13.49
C TYR A 176 19.86 -8.61 -13.42
N PRO A 177 21.10 -8.99 -13.09
CA PRO A 177 21.51 -10.24 -12.44
C PRO A 177 20.89 -10.42 -11.03
N GLU A 178 21.35 -11.41 -10.26
CA GLU A 178 20.89 -11.66 -8.88
C GLU A 178 21.12 -10.44 -7.95
N PRO A 179 20.06 -9.84 -7.37
CA PRO A 179 20.18 -8.67 -6.50
C PRO A 179 20.28 -9.04 -5.01
N GLU A 180 20.54 -8.06 -4.17
CA GLU A 180 20.56 -8.16 -2.70
C GLU A 180 19.40 -7.37 -2.08
N VAL A 181 18.84 -7.87 -0.97
CA VAL A 181 17.79 -7.18 -0.21
C VAL A 181 18.37 -6.65 1.10
N LEU A 182 18.23 -5.34 1.30
CA LEU A 182 18.69 -4.60 2.47
C LEU A 182 17.49 -4.03 3.21
N TRP A 183 17.52 -4.15 4.54
CA TRP A 183 16.53 -3.54 5.41
C TRP A 183 17.13 -2.31 6.10
N LEU A 184 16.40 -1.21 6.07
CA LEU A 184 16.81 0.05 6.70
C LEU A 184 15.75 0.51 7.70
N ASP A 185 16.17 1.12 8.80
CA ASP A 185 15.27 1.85 9.69
C ASP A 185 14.91 3.24 9.12
N GLY A 186 14.01 3.95 9.80
CA GLY A 186 13.55 5.29 9.39
C GLY A 186 14.66 6.35 9.38
N GLU A 187 15.81 6.05 9.97
CA GLU A 187 17.00 6.90 10.00
C GLU A 187 18.04 6.50 8.92
N GLY A 188 17.78 5.41 8.18
CA GLY A 188 18.64 4.92 7.10
C GLY A 188 19.76 3.96 7.55
N ASN A 189 19.71 3.44 8.78
CA ASN A 189 20.68 2.46 9.27
C ASN A 189 20.26 1.03 8.89
N LEU A 190 21.25 0.18 8.60
CA LEU A 190 21.02 -1.22 8.26
C LEU A 190 20.47 -2.01 9.45
N LEU A 191 19.44 -2.81 9.20
CA LEU A 191 18.86 -3.75 10.15
C LEU A 191 19.46 -5.15 9.94
N SER A 192 19.63 -5.88 11.04
CA SER A 192 20.05 -7.29 10.98
C SER A 192 18.88 -8.17 10.56
N ALA A 193 18.91 -8.63 9.31
CA ALA A 193 17.96 -9.59 8.76
C ALA A 193 18.63 -10.94 8.47
N GLY A 194 17.81 -11.96 8.18
CA GLY A 194 18.32 -13.21 7.63
C GLY A 194 18.95 -13.03 6.24
N PRO A 195 19.65 -14.05 5.72
CA PRO A 195 20.17 -14.00 4.34
C PRO A 195 19.02 -13.79 3.35
N THR A 196 19.30 -13.08 2.26
CA THR A 196 18.36 -12.98 1.14
C THR A 196 18.14 -14.37 0.55
N GLU A 197 16.87 -14.78 0.47
CA GLU A 197 16.46 -15.98 -0.24
C GLU A 197 16.33 -15.62 -1.72
N THR A 198 17.02 -16.35 -2.59
CA THR A 198 17.01 -16.09 -4.03
C THR A 198 16.57 -17.33 -4.78
N VAL A 199 15.66 -17.15 -5.74
CA VAL A 199 15.12 -18.20 -6.59
C VAL A 199 15.24 -17.75 -8.04
N ARG A 200 15.88 -18.57 -8.88
CA ARG A 200 15.97 -18.33 -10.33
C ARG A 200 14.79 -18.98 -11.04
N GLY A 201 14.04 -18.16 -11.77
CA GLY A 201 12.90 -18.58 -12.58
C GLY A 201 13.32 -19.26 -13.89
N PRO A 202 12.36 -19.89 -14.60
CA PRO A 202 12.60 -20.50 -15.92
C PRO A 202 12.91 -19.48 -17.03
N ASP A 203 12.66 -18.20 -16.77
CA ASP A 203 12.96 -17.05 -17.62
C ASP A 203 14.36 -16.47 -17.38
N ASP A 204 15.17 -17.14 -16.56
CA ASP A 204 16.49 -16.69 -16.07
C ASP A 204 16.47 -15.42 -15.21
N LEU A 205 15.31 -14.96 -14.78
CA LEU A 205 15.16 -13.84 -13.85
C LEU A 205 15.14 -14.32 -12.39
N TYR A 206 15.63 -13.48 -11.49
CA TYR A 206 15.69 -13.75 -10.06
C TYR A 206 14.46 -13.17 -9.35
N THR A 207 13.92 -13.97 -8.45
CA THR A 207 13.01 -13.54 -7.40
C THR A 207 13.76 -13.57 -6.09
N VAL A 208 13.69 -12.49 -5.33
CA VAL A 208 14.37 -12.36 -4.05
C VAL A 208 13.37 -12.08 -2.95
N SER A 209 13.57 -12.71 -1.80
CA SER A 209 12.79 -12.49 -0.60
C SER A 209 13.69 -12.32 0.61
N SER A 210 13.28 -11.48 1.55
CA SER A 210 13.96 -11.34 2.83
C SER A 210 12.93 -11.04 3.91
N ARG A 211 13.18 -11.58 5.11
CA ARG A 211 12.33 -11.40 6.28
C ARG A 211 13.15 -10.73 7.39
N VAL A 212 12.55 -9.75 8.05
CA VAL A 212 13.13 -9.08 9.21
C VAL A 212 12.10 -8.96 10.33
N THR A 213 12.54 -9.15 11.57
CA THR A 213 11.74 -8.88 12.76
C THR A 213 12.09 -7.51 13.29
N VAL A 214 11.09 -6.66 13.48
CA VAL A 214 11.28 -5.26 13.91
C VAL A 214 10.65 -4.99 15.26
N GLU A 215 11.32 -4.14 16.03
CA GLU A 215 10.84 -3.64 17.32
C GLU A 215 10.32 -2.21 17.19
N LYS A 216 9.47 -1.79 18.13
CA LYS A 216 8.92 -0.43 18.17
C LYS A 216 10.03 0.61 18.31
N ARG A 217 10.04 1.64 17.46
CA ARG A 217 10.98 2.79 17.50
C ARG A 217 10.24 4.11 17.32
N HIS A 218 10.94 5.24 17.45
CA HIS A 218 10.32 6.58 17.39
C HIS A 218 9.69 6.92 16.03
N SER A 219 10.22 6.37 14.94
CA SER A 219 9.73 6.62 13.57
C SER A 219 8.77 5.54 13.06
N ASN A 220 8.79 4.33 13.64
CA ASN A 220 8.07 3.13 13.18
C ASN A 220 8.06 2.97 11.65
N SER A 221 9.13 3.42 11.00
CA SER A 221 9.29 3.40 9.55
C SER A 221 10.46 2.53 9.20
N PHE A 222 10.29 1.77 8.13
CA PHE A 222 11.25 0.81 7.64
C PHE A 222 11.29 0.90 6.13
N THR A 223 12.43 0.58 5.54
CA THR A 223 12.59 0.56 4.09
C THR A 223 13.14 -0.80 3.70
N CYS A 224 12.45 -1.48 2.79
CA CYS A 224 13.05 -2.58 2.04
C CYS A 224 13.69 -2.01 0.79
N ARG A 225 15.00 -2.19 0.63
CA ARG A 225 15.77 -1.78 -0.54
C ARG A 225 16.30 -3.01 -1.26
N VAL A 226 15.99 -3.14 -2.54
CA VAL A 226 16.56 -4.16 -3.42
C VAL A 226 17.63 -3.51 -4.29
N GLN A 227 18.84 -4.04 -4.24
CA GLN A 227 20.03 -3.44 -4.83
C GLN A 227 20.75 -4.42 -5.75
N GLN A 228 21.07 -3.97 -6.97
CA GLN A 228 21.90 -4.68 -7.93
C GLN A 228 23.22 -3.94 -8.16
N ASN A 229 24.30 -4.51 -7.62
CA ASN A 229 25.62 -3.90 -7.64
C ASN A 229 26.26 -3.87 -9.05
N LYS A 230 25.97 -4.86 -9.91
CA LYS A 230 26.56 -4.93 -11.26
C LYS A 230 26.04 -3.87 -12.23
N THR A 231 24.76 -3.52 -12.10
CA THR A 231 24.12 -2.48 -12.92
C THR A 231 23.99 -1.15 -12.17
N ASN A 232 24.38 -1.12 -10.89
CA ASN A 232 24.22 0.01 -9.98
C ASN A 232 22.76 0.50 -9.92
N GLN A 233 21.81 -0.43 -9.87
CA GLN A 233 20.37 -0.14 -9.82
C GLN A 233 19.80 -0.49 -8.46
N THR A 234 18.90 0.35 -7.97
CA THR A 234 18.26 0.19 -6.66
C THR A 234 16.78 0.56 -6.75
N THR A 235 15.92 -0.23 -6.11
CA THR A 235 14.51 0.12 -5.85
C THR A 235 14.20 -0.07 -4.38
N GLU A 236 13.27 0.72 -3.85
CA GLU A 236 12.92 0.66 -2.44
C GLU A 236 11.44 0.92 -2.20
N THR A 237 10.91 0.30 -1.14
CA THR A 237 9.54 0.49 -0.67
C THR A 237 9.58 0.91 0.79
N HIS A 238 8.90 2.03 1.09
CA HIS A 238 8.76 2.55 2.44
C HIS A 238 7.56 1.96 3.15
N ILE A 239 7.76 1.60 4.40
CA ILE A 239 6.81 0.88 5.22
C ILE A 239 6.62 1.72 6.48
N HIS A 240 5.37 1.98 6.87
CA HIS A 240 5.04 2.64 8.12
C HIS A 240 4.08 1.78 8.91
N ILE A 241 4.48 1.43 10.13
CA ILE A 241 3.73 0.52 10.99
C ILE A 241 2.99 1.33 12.05
N LYS A 242 1.67 1.15 12.13
CA LYS A 242 0.85 1.79 13.15
C LYS A 242 1.19 1.25 14.54
N ASP A 243 1.08 2.10 15.56
CA ASP A 243 1.38 1.75 16.95
C ASP A 243 0.59 0.56 17.49
N ASP A 244 -0.62 0.33 16.96
CA ASP A 244 -1.50 -0.77 17.36
C ASP A 244 -0.88 -2.16 17.12
N PHE A 245 0.04 -2.29 16.15
CA PHE A 245 0.75 -3.55 15.89
C PHE A 245 1.82 -3.88 16.93
N PHE A 246 2.28 -2.87 17.69
CA PHE A 246 3.27 -3.02 18.76
C PHE A 246 2.65 -3.03 20.17
N MET A 247 1.32 -2.91 20.28
CA MET A 247 0.61 -2.95 21.55
C MET A 247 0.68 -4.36 22.15
N VAL A 248 1.70 -4.57 22.97
CA VAL A 248 1.77 -5.66 23.93
C VAL A 248 0.54 -5.57 24.82
N SER A 249 -0.33 -6.58 24.78
CA SER A 249 -1.24 -6.84 25.87
C SER A 249 -0.38 -7.15 27.09
N SER A 250 -0.21 -6.15 27.97
CA SER A 250 0.48 -6.25 29.26
C SER A 250 -0.30 -7.19 30.18
N SER A 251 -0.30 -8.47 29.82
CA SER A 251 -0.63 -9.57 30.70
C SER A 251 0.60 -9.80 31.57
N SER A 252 0.68 -9.06 32.67
CA SER A 252 1.39 -9.59 33.84
C SER A 252 0.32 -10.13 34.77
N PRO A 253 -0.02 -11.43 34.70
CA PRO A 253 -0.89 -12.08 35.67
C PRO A 253 -0.40 -11.86 37.10
N VAL A 254 0.89 -11.56 37.28
CA VAL A 254 1.51 -11.22 38.56
C VAL A 254 0.93 -9.94 39.16
N ARG A 255 0.70 -8.88 38.38
CA ARG A 255 0.12 -7.63 38.92
C ARG A 255 -1.35 -7.82 39.31
N ILE A 256 -2.09 -8.58 38.52
CA ILE A 256 -3.49 -8.92 38.83
C ILE A 256 -3.53 -9.85 40.04
N ALA A 257 -2.68 -10.88 40.11
CA ALA A 257 -2.59 -11.80 41.23
C ALA A 257 -2.18 -11.11 42.53
N VAL A 258 -1.22 -10.18 42.51
CA VAL A 258 -0.82 -9.42 43.71
C VAL A 258 -1.98 -8.55 44.20
N ASN A 259 -2.68 -7.83 43.30
CA ASN A 259 -3.85 -7.06 43.69
C ASN A 259 -5.00 -7.95 44.20
N LEU A 260 -5.22 -9.11 43.58
CA LEU A 260 -6.20 -10.08 44.05
C LEU A 260 -5.83 -10.65 45.42
N VAL A 261 -4.55 -10.94 45.69
CA VAL A 261 -4.09 -11.43 47.00
C VAL A 261 -4.25 -10.35 48.07
N VAL A 262 -3.93 -9.09 47.76
CA VAL A 262 -4.15 -7.96 48.67
C VAL A 262 -5.65 -7.79 48.94
N CYS A 263 -6.49 -7.80 47.90
CA CYS A 263 -7.94 -7.74 48.04
C CYS A 263 -8.50 -8.93 48.85
N PHE A 264 -8.03 -10.16 48.60
CA PHE A 264 -8.42 -11.34 49.37
C PHE A 264 -7.98 -11.21 50.83
N SER A 265 -6.80 -10.67 51.12
CA SER A 265 -6.36 -10.43 52.50
C SER A 265 -7.23 -9.37 53.21
N CYS A 266 -7.64 -8.32 52.51
CA CYS A 266 -8.58 -7.31 53.02
C CYS A 266 -9.97 -7.90 53.24
N VAL A 267 -10.48 -8.72 52.32
CA VAL A 267 -11.77 -9.41 52.47
C VAL A 267 -11.72 -10.42 53.60
N LEU A 268 -10.62 -11.17 53.76
CA LEU A 268 -10.46 -12.12 54.86
C LEU A 268 -10.39 -11.42 56.22
N THR A 269 -9.75 -10.26 56.32
CA THR A 269 -9.74 -9.48 57.57
C THR A 269 -11.11 -8.90 57.90
N VAL A 270 -11.82 -8.34 56.91
CA VAL A 270 -13.21 -7.87 57.08
C VAL A 270 -14.14 -9.04 57.41
N PHE A 271 -13.98 -10.19 56.76
CA PHE A 271 -14.74 -11.40 57.04
C PHE A 271 -14.44 -11.92 58.45
N PHE A 272 -13.19 -11.90 58.93
CA PHE A 272 -12.87 -12.32 60.30
C PHE A 272 -13.50 -11.39 61.35
N VAL A 273 -13.54 -10.08 61.07
CA VAL A 273 -14.23 -9.10 61.91
C VAL A 273 -15.74 -9.29 61.87
N ALA A 274 -16.32 -9.46 60.68
CA ALA A 274 -17.75 -9.71 60.49
C ALA A 274 -18.17 -11.07 61.08
N TRP A 275 -17.31 -12.10 61.00
CA TRP A 275 -17.53 -13.41 61.59
C TRP A 275 -17.47 -13.37 63.12
N LYS A 276 -16.59 -12.54 63.68
CA LYS A 276 -16.57 -12.26 65.12
C LYS A 276 -17.84 -11.53 65.58
N ILE A 277 -18.43 -10.69 64.73
CA ILE A 277 -19.70 -10.00 64.99
C ILE A 277 -20.90 -10.96 64.80
N SER A 278 -20.86 -11.81 63.78
CA SER A 278 -21.97 -12.73 63.43
C SER A 278 -22.06 -13.95 64.35
N LYS A 279 -21.02 -14.27 65.12
CA LYS A 279 -21.08 -15.29 66.19
C LYS A 279 -22.02 -14.94 67.36
N THR A 280 -22.75 -13.82 67.28
CA THR A 280 -23.80 -13.41 68.24
C THR A 280 -25.22 -13.60 67.70
N LYS A 281 -25.44 -14.18 66.51
CA LYS A 281 -26.79 -14.54 66.06
C LYS A 281 -26.76 -15.84 65.26
N GLU A 282 -27.26 -16.88 65.91
CA GLU A 282 -27.44 -18.23 65.38
C GLU A 282 -28.69 -18.31 64.49
N HIS A 283 -28.65 -19.22 63.51
CA HIS A 283 -29.75 -19.78 62.72
C HIS A 283 -30.45 -18.90 61.67
N GLN A 284 -30.25 -19.19 60.37
CA GLN A 284 -31.12 -20.08 59.57
C GLN A 284 -30.81 -20.00 58.05
N ASP A 285 -30.68 -21.21 57.46
CA ASP A 285 -30.77 -21.64 56.06
C ASP A 285 -29.73 -21.29 54.96
N GLU A 286 -29.06 -22.38 54.51
CA GLU A 286 -28.53 -22.63 53.17
C GLU A 286 -29.71 -22.80 52.17
N THR A 287 -29.65 -22.36 50.92
CA THR A 287 -29.30 -23.12 49.69
C THR A 287 -29.45 -22.06 48.56
N GLU A 288 -28.51 -21.80 47.64
CA GLU A 288 -28.21 -22.62 46.47
C GLU A 288 -26.90 -22.16 45.81
N LEU A 289 -25.97 -23.09 45.69
CA LEU A 289 -24.87 -23.09 44.72
C LEU A 289 -25.38 -23.79 43.46
N GLY A 290 -25.53 -23.10 42.33
CA GLY A 290 -25.97 -23.79 41.11
C GLY A 290 -25.99 -23.07 39.77
N GLU A 291 -26.01 -21.73 39.67
CA GLU A 291 -26.34 -21.08 38.37
C GLU A 291 -25.54 -19.82 37.99
N ARG A 292 -24.26 -19.70 38.36
CA ARG A 292 -23.45 -18.52 37.95
C ARG A 292 -22.16 -18.81 37.18
N LYS A 293 -22.02 -20.01 36.61
CA LYS A 293 -20.82 -20.38 35.83
C LYS A 293 -21.09 -20.72 34.36
N ALA A 294 -22.11 -20.08 33.78
CA ALA A 294 -22.40 -20.12 32.33
C ALA A 294 -22.79 -18.74 31.76
N ARG A 295 -22.55 -17.63 32.48
CA ARG A 295 -22.95 -16.27 32.08
C ARG A 295 -21.79 -15.28 32.01
N MET A 296 -20.62 -15.69 31.53
CA MET A 296 -19.48 -14.78 31.36
C MET A 296 -18.70 -15.03 30.07
N THR A 297 -19.41 -15.17 28.94
CA THR A 297 -18.79 -15.07 27.62
C THR A 297 -19.78 -14.50 26.61
N THR A 298 -20.03 -13.20 26.73
CA THR A 298 -20.38 -12.22 25.68
C THR A 298 -20.95 -11.02 26.44
N LEU A 299 -20.12 -10.04 26.77
CA LEU A 299 -20.66 -8.75 27.22
C LEU A 299 -21.23 -8.05 25.98
N ASP A 300 -22.49 -8.33 25.72
CA ASP A 300 -23.31 -7.68 24.71
C ASP A 300 -23.57 -6.24 25.19
N TYR A 301 -23.23 -5.25 24.36
CA TYR A 301 -23.51 -3.83 24.62
C TYR A 301 -25.00 -3.58 24.90
N ASN A 302 -25.89 -4.43 24.36
CA ASN A 302 -27.31 -4.37 24.70
C ASN A 302 -27.61 -4.79 26.16
N THR A 303 -26.78 -5.64 26.77
CA THR A 303 -26.90 -6.06 28.17
C THR A 303 -26.49 -4.93 29.12
N GLU A 304 -25.49 -4.13 28.76
CA GLU A 304 -25.10 -2.93 29.53
C GLU A 304 -26.20 -1.86 29.50
N LEU A 305 -26.86 -1.68 28.35
CA LEU A 305 -28.00 -0.76 28.21
C LEU A 305 -29.24 -1.25 28.98
N GLN A 306 -29.47 -2.56 29.01
CA GLN A 306 -30.57 -3.17 29.74
C GLN A 306 -30.32 -3.18 31.26
N LEU A 307 -29.08 -3.36 31.69
CA LEU A 307 -28.65 -3.22 33.09
C LEU A 307 -28.69 -1.76 33.58
N LEU A 308 -28.33 -0.79 32.72
CA LEU A 308 -28.50 0.64 33.02
C LEU A 308 -29.97 1.01 33.26
N MET A 309 -30.90 0.34 32.57
CA MET A 309 -32.34 0.53 32.76
C MET A 309 -32.86 -0.18 34.02
N GLU A 310 -32.35 -1.37 34.35
CA GLU A 310 -32.72 -2.11 35.58
C GLU A 310 -32.13 -1.49 36.86
N GLU A 311 -30.89 -1.00 36.84
CA GLU A 311 -30.25 -0.34 37.98
C GLU A 311 -30.90 1.01 38.30
N HIS A 312 -31.37 1.75 37.28
CA HIS A 312 -32.03 3.05 37.46
C HIS A 312 -33.53 2.98 37.69
N GLY A 313 -34.20 1.85 37.43
CA GLY A 313 -35.58 1.63 37.87
C GLY A 313 -35.74 1.79 39.39
N ALA A 314 -34.68 1.50 40.16
CA ALA A 314 -34.64 1.74 41.61
C ALA A 314 -34.40 3.22 42.00
N ARG A 315 -33.88 4.05 41.09
CA ARG A 315 -33.61 5.50 41.30
C ARG A 315 -34.77 6.40 40.87
N ASP A 316 -35.77 5.84 40.18
CA ASP A 316 -36.93 6.55 39.65
C ASP A 316 -37.82 7.21 40.73
N GLN A 317 -37.69 6.74 41.99
CA GLN A 317 -38.39 7.31 43.15
C GLN A 317 -37.73 8.57 43.74
N LEU A 318 -36.52 8.96 43.29
CA LEU A 318 -35.76 10.08 43.88
C LEU A 318 -35.39 11.21 42.89
N MET A 319 -35.70 11.07 41.60
CA MET A 319 -35.35 12.08 40.59
C MET A 319 -36.49 13.05 40.32
N THR A 320 -36.17 14.34 40.19
CA THR A 320 -37.14 15.36 39.73
C THR A 320 -37.50 15.12 38.27
N GLU A 321 -38.70 15.51 37.83
CA GLU A 321 -39.14 15.33 36.44
C GLU A 321 -38.19 16.02 35.42
N ARG A 322 -37.52 17.11 35.81
CA ARG A 322 -36.49 17.78 35.00
C ARG A 322 -35.22 16.94 34.84
N GLU A 323 -34.79 16.23 35.89
CA GLU A 323 -33.65 15.31 35.82
C GLU A 323 -33.98 14.07 35.00
N LYS A 324 -35.21 13.55 35.10
CA LYS A 324 -35.72 12.46 34.25
C LYS A 324 -35.71 12.82 32.78
N MET A 325 -36.19 14.03 32.43
CA MET A 325 -36.15 14.53 31.05
C MET A 325 -34.72 14.56 30.49
N LYS A 326 -33.77 15.15 31.24
CA LYS A 326 -32.37 15.25 30.83
C LYS A 326 -31.72 13.87 30.64
N TYR A 327 -32.06 12.91 31.48
CA TYR A 327 -31.60 11.53 31.35
C TYR A 327 -32.15 10.88 30.08
N LEU A 328 -33.46 10.97 29.84
CA LEU A 328 -34.11 10.43 28.64
C LEU A 328 -33.59 11.09 27.35
N ASP A 329 -33.25 12.38 27.40
CA ASP A 329 -32.58 13.09 26.30
C ASP A 329 -31.18 12.55 25.99
N THR A 330 -30.38 12.35 27.03
CA THR A 330 -29.02 11.83 26.89
C THR A 330 -29.03 10.39 26.38
N THR A 331 -29.92 9.55 26.92
CA THR A 331 -30.05 8.15 26.51
C THR A 331 -30.58 8.04 25.08
N LYS A 332 -31.55 8.87 24.67
CA LYS A 332 -32.00 8.94 23.28
C LYS A 332 -30.87 9.31 22.33
N ALA A 333 -30.06 10.32 22.67
CA ALA A 333 -28.95 10.76 21.83
C ALA A 333 -27.91 9.64 21.62
N LYS A 334 -27.50 8.96 22.69
CA LYS A 334 -26.58 7.81 22.62
C LYS A 334 -27.15 6.65 21.81
N LEU A 335 -28.44 6.38 21.95
CA LEU A 335 -29.09 5.30 21.21
C LEU A 335 -29.22 5.62 19.72
N ASN A 336 -29.50 6.88 19.37
CA ASN A 336 -29.51 7.34 17.98
C ASN A 336 -28.12 7.25 17.33
N GLU A 337 -27.07 7.66 18.02
CA GLU A 337 -25.68 7.56 17.55
C GLU A 337 -25.28 6.08 17.32
N ALA A 338 -25.62 5.20 18.26
CA ALA A 338 -25.39 3.76 18.12
C ALA A 338 -26.21 3.14 16.97
N LEU A 339 -27.44 3.61 16.74
CA LEU A 339 -28.30 3.15 15.66
C LEU A 339 -27.75 3.57 14.28
N GLU A 340 -27.26 4.81 14.17
CA GLU A 340 -26.64 5.34 12.96
C GLU A 340 -25.37 4.55 12.61
N GLY A 341 -24.49 4.31 13.57
CA GLY A 341 -23.29 3.48 13.36
C GLY A 341 -23.61 2.06 12.89
N ARG A 342 -24.65 1.42 13.46
CA ARG A 342 -25.07 0.09 12.99
C ARG A 342 -25.72 0.09 11.61
N GLU A 343 -26.37 1.18 11.21
CA GLU A 343 -26.93 1.34 9.87
C GLU A 343 -25.83 1.48 8.81
N GLU A 344 -24.75 2.20 9.14
CA GLU A 344 -23.55 2.28 8.30
C GLU A 344 -22.85 0.92 8.16
N ASP A 345 -22.66 0.20 9.26
CA ASP A 345 -22.10 -1.16 9.26
C ASP A 345 -22.92 -2.12 8.40
N LEU A 346 -24.25 -2.04 8.50
CA LEU A 346 -25.17 -2.87 7.71
C LEU A 346 -25.02 -2.56 6.22
N LYS A 347 -24.98 -1.28 5.84
CA LYS A 347 -24.79 -0.84 4.45
C LYS A 347 -23.45 -1.30 3.88
N HIS A 348 -22.38 -1.20 4.66
CA HIS A 348 -21.07 -1.69 4.25
C HIS A 348 -21.09 -3.21 4.03
N LEU A 349 -21.72 -3.94 4.96
CA LEU A 349 -21.82 -5.39 4.88
C LEU A 349 -22.66 -5.86 3.66
N GLU A 350 -23.74 -5.16 3.34
CA GLU A 350 -24.52 -5.40 2.12
C GLU A 350 -23.69 -5.22 0.85
N GLN A 351 -22.86 -4.17 0.81
CA GLN A 351 -21.96 -3.93 -0.31
C GLN A 351 -20.93 -5.06 -0.45
N VAL A 352 -20.31 -5.49 0.65
CA VAL A 352 -19.34 -6.60 0.65
C VAL A 352 -20.00 -7.90 0.18
N ILE A 353 -21.19 -8.23 0.69
CA ILE A 353 -21.94 -9.42 0.26
C ILE A 353 -22.24 -9.34 -1.25
N SER A 354 -22.69 -8.19 -1.74
CA SER A 354 -22.94 -7.99 -3.18
C SER A 354 -21.69 -8.24 -4.02
N THR A 355 -20.54 -7.67 -3.65
CA THR A 355 -19.26 -7.90 -4.35
C THR A 355 -18.85 -9.37 -4.32
N LEU A 356 -18.94 -10.04 -3.18
CA LEU A 356 -18.62 -11.48 -3.06
C LEU A 356 -19.56 -12.35 -3.90
N THR A 357 -20.86 -12.01 -3.96
CA THR A 357 -21.81 -12.74 -4.81
C THR A 357 -21.51 -12.58 -6.30
N GLU A 358 -20.98 -11.43 -6.72
CA GLU A 358 -20.56 -11.22 -8.11
C GLU A 358 -19.27 -11.99 -8.42
N GLN A 359 -18.27 -11.93 -7.54
CA GLN A 359 -17.05 -12.75 -7.65
C GLN A 359 -17.37 -14.25 -7.74
N LYS A 360 -18.34 -14.72 -6.96
CA LYS A 360 -18.83 -16.11 -7.03
C LYS A 360 -19.40 -16.46 -8.40
N LYS A 361 -20.18 -15.57 -9.04
CA LYS A 361 -20.71 -15.80 -10.40
C LYS A 361 -19.59 -15.90 -11.42
N ASP A 362 -18.61 -15.01 -11.35
CA ASP A 362 -17.44 -15.02 -12.23
C ASP A 362 -16.63 -16.31 -12.09
N LEU A 363 -16.38 -16.75 -10.85
CA LEU A 363 -15.71 -18.03 -10.58
C LEU A 363 -16.49 -19.22 -11.13
N LYS A 364 -17.82 -19.22 -10.99
CA LYS A 364 -18.69 -20.26 -11.56
C LYS A 364 -18.62 -20.29 -13.08
N HIS A 365 -18.62 -19.13 -13.74
CA HIS A 365 -18.47 -19.03 -15.19
C HIS A 365 -17.09 -19.55 -15.66
N ARG A 366 -16.01 -19.17 -14.94
CA ARG A 366 -14.65 -19.68 -15.22
C ARG A 366 -14.57 -21.19 -15.07
N ARG A 367 -15.20 -21.75 -14.03
CA ARG A 367 -15.31 -23.20 -13.80
C ARG A 367 -15.98 -23.91 -14.99
N GLU A 368 -17.11 -23.41 -15.46
CA GLU A 368 -17.82 -23.99 -16.63
C GLU A 368 -16.98 -23.95 -17.89
N LYS A 369 -16.25 -22.84 -18.13
CA LYS A 369 -15.31 -22.72 -19.25
C LYS A 369 -14.17 -23.73 -19.15
N LEU A 370 -13.63 -23.97 -17.95
CA LEU A 370 -12.58 -24.96 -17.71
C LEU A 370 -13.07 -26.39 -18.00
N ILE A 371 -14.29 -26.73 -17.60
CA ILE A 371 -14.90 -28.04 -17.91
C ILE A 371 -14.94 -28.27 -19.43
N SER A 372 -15.39 -27.26 -20.18
CA SER A 372 -15.42 -27.31 -21.65
C SER A 372 -14.03 -27.51 -22.26
N LEU A 373 -13.04 -26.73 -21.81
CA LEU A 373 -11.65 -26.83 -22.28
C LEU A 373 -11.01 -28.18 -21.95
N GLN A 374 -11.23 -28.71 -20.74
CA GLN A 374 -10.77 -30.04 -20.33
C GLN A 374 -11.36 -31.13 -21.23
N GLN A 375 -12.64 -31.02 -21.58
CA GLN A 375 -13.32 -31.97 -22.45
C GLN A 375 -12.77 -31.92 -23.89
N GLU A 376 -12.49 -30.72 -24.41
CA GLU A 376 -11.87 -30.52 -25.73
C GLU A 376 -10.48 -31.16 -25.80
N VAL A 377 -9.60 -30.86 -24.82
CA VAL A 377 -8.26 -31.46 -24.76
C VAL A 377 -8.33 -32.98 -24.64
N LYS A 378 -9.27 -33.52 -23.86
CA LYS A 378 -9.49 -34.97 -23.74
C LYS A 378 -9.85 -35.60 -25.09
N ILE A 379 -10.72 -34.96 -25.88
CA ILE A 379 -11.09 -35.42 -27.22
C ILE A 379 -9.87 -35.38 -28.17
N GLN A 380 -9.06 -34.31 -28.12
CA GLN A 380 -7.87 -34.18 -28.96
C GLN A 380 -6.83 -35.27 -28.65
N ILE A 381 -6.60 -35.57 -27.38
CA ILE A 381 -5.71 -36.65 -26.94
C ILE A 381 -6.18 -38.01 -27.49
N GLU A 382 -7.48 -38.31 -27.37
CA GLU A 382 -8.04 -39.59 -27.84
C GLU A 382 -7.93 -39.74 -29.36
N ASN A 383 -8.19 -38.65 -30.10
CA ASN A 383 -8.04 -38.59 -31.55
C ASN A 383 -6.59 -38.84 -32.00
N ILE A 384 -5.60 -38.29 -31.29
CA ILE A 384 -4.18 -38.53 -31.59
C ILE A 384 -3.77 -39.95 -31.24
N LYS A 385 -4.23 -40.49 -30.09
CA LYS A 385 -4.00 -41.89 -29.70
C LYS A 385 -4.54 -42.85 -30.77
N LYS A 386 -5.72 -42.58 -31.33
CA LYS A 386 -6.28 -43.36 -32.45
C LYS A 386 -5.40 -43.26 -33.71
N LYS A 387 -5.01 -42.05 -34.11
CA LYS A 387 -4.11 -41.83 -35.27
C LYS A 387 -2.76 -42.52 -35.10
N LEU A 388 -2.22 -42.62 -33.89
CA LEU A 388 -0.99 -43.35 -33.60
C LEU A 388 -1.14 -44.86 -33.77
N LYS A 389 -2.30 -45.44 -33.41
CA LYS A 389 -2.60 -46.87 -33.58
C LYS A 389 -2.82 -47.29 -35.04
N GLU A 390 -3.37 -46.40 -35.86
CA GLU A 390 -3.75 -46.69 -37.26
C GLU A 390 -2.61 -46.45 -38.29
N THR A 391 -1.46 -45.90 -37.89
CA THR A 391 -0.38 -45.56 -38.84
C THR A 391 0.59 -46.75 -39.03
N PRO A 392 0.83 -47.24 -40.27
CA PRO A 392 1.74 -48.36 -40.52
C PRO A 392 3.21 -48.00 -40.21
N LYS A 393 3.96 -48.96 -39.62
CA LYS A 393 5.37 -48.81 -39.18
C LYS A 393 6.36 -48.36 -40.27
N THR A 394 6.01 -48.48 -41.54
CA THR A 394 6.88 -48.16 -42.69
C THR A 394 6.79 -46.71 -43.16
N ASP A 395 5.79 -45.93 -42.73
CA ASP A 395 5.62 -44.54 -43.19
C ASP A 395 6.17 -43.53 -42.15
N LYS A 396 7.40 -43.08 -42.42
CA LYS A 396 8.11 -41.91 -41.87
C LYS A 396 8.05 -41.76 -40.34
N GLU A 397 9.01 -42.41 -39.67
CA GLU A 397 9.39 -42.26 -38.26
C GLU A 397 9.30 -40.82 -37.71
N LYS A 398 9.70 -39.82 -38.51
CA LYS A 398 9.57 -38.38 -38.19
C LYS A 398 8.12 -37.91 -37.93
N LYS A 399 7.14 -38.49 -38.63
CA LYS A 399 5.71 -38.16 -38.50
C LYS A 399 5.10 -38.78 -37.24
N MET A 400 5.57 -39.96 -36.84
CA MET A 400 5.21 -40.58 -35.56
C MET A 400 5.79 -39.78 -34.39
N GLN A 401 7.07 -39.42 -34.45
CA GLN A 401 7.71 -38.60 -33.42
C GLN A 401 6.98 -37.26 -33.21
N LYS A 402 6.61 -36.58 -34.30
CA LYS A 402 5.85 -35.32 -34.21
C LYS A 402 4.49 -35.48 -33.52
N ARG A 403 3.81 -36.63 -33.70
CA ARG A 403 2.50 -36.91 -33.08
C ARG A 403 2.63 -37.29 -31.60
N GLU A 404 3.70 -37.98 -31.22
CA GLU A 404 4.00 -38.25 -29.80
C GLU A 404 4.36 -36.97 -29.05
N ASN A 405 5.22 -36.11 -29.61
CA ASN A 405 5.53 -34.81 -29.00
C ASN A 405 4.26 -33.95 -28.80
N TYR A 406 3.39 -33.89 -29.82
CA TYR A 406 2.13 -33.13 -29.71
C TYR A 406 1.14 -33.73 -28.69
N LYS A 407 1.15 -35.07 -28.52
CA LYS A 407 0.36 -35.74 -27.49
C LYS A 407 0.90 -35.43 -26.09
N GLU A 408 2.22 -35.39 -25.93
CA GLU A 408 2.87 -35.02 -24.66
C GLU A 408 2.54 -33.58 -24.27
N ASP A 409 2.57 -32.65 -25.22
CA ASP A 409 2.15 -31.26 -24.99
C ASP A 409 0.68 -31.16 -24.57
N LEU A 410 -0.22 -31.93 -25.20
CA LEU A 410 -1.63 -31.96 -24.81
C LEU A 410 -1.88 -32.57 -23.42
N GLU A 411 -1.13 -33.61 -23.03
CA GLU A 411 -1.20 -34.17 -21.67
C GLU A 411 -0.64 -33.18 -20.63
N ARG A 412 0.34 -32.34 -20.99
CA ARG A 412 0.80 -31.22 -20.16
C ARG A 412 -0.30 -30.18 -19.98
N THR A 413 -0.91 -29.70 -21.07
CA THR A 413 -2.04 -28.74 -21.04
C THR A 413 -3.24 -29.28 -20.25
N LYS A 414 -3.52 -30.59 -20.34
CA LYS A 414 -4.56 -31.24 -19.54
C LYS A 414 -4.28 -31.12 -18.04
N THR A 415 -3.04 -31.38 -17.63
CA THR A 415 -2.61 -31.27 -16.22
C THR A 415 -2.72 -29.84 -15.70
N GLU A 416 -2.36 -28.85 -16.54
CA GLU A 416 -2.52 -27.42 -16.23
C GLU A 416 -4.00 -27.06 -15.99
N TYR A 417 -4.91 -27.50 -16.86
CA TYR A 417 -6.34 -27.26 -16.67
C TYR A 417 -6.91 -28.01 -15.47
N GLU A 418 -6.46 -29.22 -15.16
CA GLU A 418 -6.83 -29.95 -13.93
C GLU A 418 -6.43 -29.17 -12.66
N GLN A 419 -5.21 -28.63 -12.64
CA GLN A 419 -4.73 -27.82 -11.51
C GLN A 419 -5.52 -26.50 -11.40
N LEU A 420 -5.78 -25.83 -12.52
CA LEU A 420 -6.55 -24.58 -12.54
C LEU A 420 -8.01 -24.80 -12.10
N PHE A 421 -8.61 -25.93 -12.48
CA PHE A 421 -9.94 -26.33 -12.03
C PHE A 421 -9.96 -26.55 -10.51
N LYS A 422 -9.00 -27.28 -9.96
CA LYS A 422 -8.89 -27.52 -8.51
C LYS A 422 -8.71 -26.23 -7.71
N ASN A 423 -7.91 -25.29 -8.21
CA ASN A 423 -7.76 -23.98 -7.59
C ASN A 423 -9.05 -23.15 -7.65
N THR A 424 -9.78 -23.22 -8.78
CA THR A 424 -11.05 -22.51 -8.96
C THR A 424 -12.13 -23.05 -8.02
N GLU A 425 -12.24 -24.37 -7.85
CA GLU A 425 -13.16 -24.99 -6.88
C GLU A 425 -12.88 -24.53 -5.45
N LYS A 426 -11.61 -24.53 -5.05
CA LYS A 426 -11.19 -24.08 -3.71
C LYS A 426 -11.49 -22.61 -3.45
N LEU A 427 -11.33 -21.76 -4.47
CA LEU A 427 -11.70 -20.35 -4.40
C LEU A 427 -13.23 -20.18 -4.29
N LEU A 428 -14.00 -20.97 -5.03
CA LEU A 428 -15.46 -20.95 -4.99
C LEU A 428 -15.97 -21.34 -3.60
N GLU A 429 -15.45 -22.42 -3.02
CA GLU A 429 -15.77 -22.89 -1.66
C GLU A 429 -15.48 -21.81 -0.61
N ARG A 430 -14.28 -21.22 -0.63
CA ARG A 430 -13.92 -20.12 0.28
C ARG A 430 -14.82 -18.89 0.13
N THR A 431 -15.19 -18.55 -1.10
CA THR A 431 -16.08 -17.42 -1.38
C THR A 431 -17.48 -17.70 -0.84
N GLU A 432 -17.98 -18.92 -0.98
CA GLU A 432 -19.27 -19.35 -0.42
C GLU A 432 -19.28 -19.29 1.11
N GLU A 433 -18.24 -19.81 1.77
CA GLU A 433 -18.11 -19.72 3.23
C GLU A 433 -18.10 -18.27 3.72
N MET A 434 -17.40 -17.38 3.01
CA MET A 434 -17.34 -15.96 3.36
C MET A 434 -18.71 -15.30 3.22
N ILE A 435 -19.44 -15.58 2.12
CA ILE A 435 -20.81 -15.07 1.94
C ILE A 435 -21.72 -15.54 3.08
N ILE A 436 -21.65 -16.82 3.48
CA ILE A 436 -22.45 -17.36 4.59
C ILE A 436 -22.14 -16.61 5.89
N LYS A 437 -20.86 -16.47 6.25
CA LYS A 437 -20.43 -15.75 7.46
C LYS A 437 -20.88 -14.28 7.47
N MET A 438 -20.76 -13.60 6.34
CA MET A 438 -21.19 -12.20 6.23
C MET A 438 -22.72 -12.07 6.32
N THR A 439 -23.46 -13.02 5.72
CA THR A 439 -24.93 -13.05 5.80
C THR A 439 -25.41 -13.31 7.23
N GLU A 440 -24.74 -14.20 7.97
CA GLU A 440 -25.03 -14.44 9.38
C GLU A 440 -24.77 -13.19 10.24
N ARG A 441 -23.64 -12.51 10.00
CA ARG A 441 -23.31 -11.24 10.67
C ARG A 441 -24.35 -10.16 10.35
N LYS A 442 -24.84 -10.11 9.10
CA LYS A 442 -25.90 -9.19 8.67
C LYS A 442 -27.18 -9.42 9.48
N GLY A 443 -27.62 -10.66 9.59
CA GLY A 443 -28.82 -11.01 10.37
C GLY A 443 -28.70 -10.62 11.85
N LYS A 444 -27.52 -10.79 12.47
CA LYS A 444 -27.27 -10.35 13.85
C LYS A 444 -27.40 -8.83 14.01
N LEU A 445 -26.83 -8.06 13.07
CA LEU A 445 -26.93 -6.60 13.07
C LEU A 445 -28.37 -6.11 12.82
N GLU A 446 -29.13 -6.75 11.95
CA GLU A 446 -30.55 -6.44 11.71
C GLU A 446 -31.38 -6.67 12.98
N MET A 447 -31.15 -7.79 13.68
CA MET A 447 -31.81 -8.08 14.96
C MET A 447 -31.46 -7.03 16.03
N ASP A 448 -30.19 -6.64 16.13
CA ASP A 448 -29.76 -5.60 17.07
C ASP A 448 -30.36 -4.23 16.72
N LYS A 449 -30.42 -3.87 15.43
CA LYS A 449 -31.08 -2.65 14.94
C LYS A 449 -32.56 -2.64 15.33
N GLU A 450 -33.27 -3.76 15.17
CA GLU A 450 -34.68 -3.87 15.56
C GLU A 450 -34.88 -3.70 17.07
N LYS A 451 -34.04 -4.34 17.89
CA LYS A 451 -34.07 -4.19 19.36
C LYS A 451 -33.85 -2.74 19.79
N MET A 452 -32.81 -2.09 19.27
CA MET A 452 -32.52 -0.68 19.56
C MET A 452 -33.66 0.24 19.12
N THR A 453 -34.26 -0.02 17.95
CA THR A 453 -35.42 0.75 17.47
C THR A 453 -36.64 0.61 18.39
N LYS A 454 -36.87 -0.59 18.95
CA LYS A 454 -37.94 -0.81 19.95
C LYS A 454 -37.66 -0.05 21.24
N HIS A 455 -36.41 -0.08 21.74
CA HIS A 455 -36.01 0.69 22.93
C HIS A 455 -36.15 2.19 22.71
N LEU A 456 -35.80 2.69 21.53
CA LEU A 456 -35.92 4.10 21.17
C LEU A 456 -37.38 4.58 21.27
N LYS A 457 -38.32 3.80 20.72
CA LYS A 457 -39.76 4.10 20.81
C LYS A 457 -40.27 4.15 22.24
N GLU A 458 -39.77 3.27 23.11
CA GLU A 458 -40.15 3.26 24.53
C GLU A 458 -39.58 4.48 25.27
N ILE A 459 -38.34 4.87 25.00
CA ILE A 459 -37.73 6.09 25.56
C ILE A 459 -38.49 7.34 25.10
N GLU A 460 -38.90 7.40 23.83
CA GLU A 460 -39.73 8.49 23.30
C GLU A 460 -41.09 8.57 24.01
N ARG A 461 -41.74 7.42 24.23
CA ARG A 461 -43.01 7.35 24.99
C ARG A 461 -42.85 7.88 26.41
N GLN A 462 -41.77 7.51 27.10
CA GLN A 462 -41.48 7.97 28.48
C GLN A 462 -41.19 9.47 28.51
N ARG A 463 -40.43 9.98 27.54
CA ARG A 463 -40.16 11.41 27.39
C ARG A 463 -41.45 12.22 27.23
N ASP A 464 -42.35 11.78 26.36
CA ASP A 464 -43.63 12.46 26.12
C ASP A 464 -44.53 12.47 27.38
N GLU A 465 -44.41 11.45 28.24
CA GLU A 465 -45.10 11.41 29.52
C GLU A 465 -44.52 12.41 30.53
N VAL A 466 -43.19 12.44 30.69
CA VAL A 466 -42.50 13.40 31.57
C VAL A 466 -42.72 14.84 31.11
N GLN A 467 -42.75 15.08 29.79
CA GLN A 467 -43.01 16.41 29.24
C GLN A 467 -44.40 16.92 29.60
N ARG A 468 -45.42 16.07 29.54
CA ARG A 468 -46.79 16.42 29.95
C ARG A 468 -46.88 16.72 31.45
N LYS A 469 -46.15 15.97 32.30
CA LYS A 469 -46.08 16.25 33.74
C LYS A 469 -45.46 17.61 34.03
N LEU A 470 -44.32 17.92 33.40
CA LEU A 470 -43.66 19.23 33.53
C LEU A 470 -44.53 20.40 33.07
N GLN A 471 -45.32 20.23 32.01
CA GLN A 471 -46.29 21.25 31.57
C GLN A 471 -47.38 21.48 32.62
N SER A 472 -47.95 20.40 33.18
CA SER A 472 -48.98 20.51 34.23
C SER A 472 -48.46 21.16 35.53
N GLU A 473 -47.21 20.90 35.92
CA GLU A 473 -46.57 21.55 37.08
C GLU A 473 -46.34 23.05 36.85
N SER A 474 -45.95 23.43 35.63
CA SER A 474 -45.77 24.83 35.25
C SER A 474 -47.10 25.60 35.30
N GLU A 475 -48.16 25.01 34.75
CA GLU A 475 -49.51 25.59 34.77
C GLU A 475 -50.05 25.75 36.20
N GLN A 476 -49.86 24.75 37.07
CA GLN A 476 -50.24 24.85 38.48
C GLN A 476 -49.44 25.92 39.23
N SER A 477 -48.13 26.04 38.96
CA SER A 477 -47.29 27.09 39.57
C SER A 477 -47.72 28.50 39.15
N GLU A 478 -48.11 28.68 37.89
CA GLU A 478 -48.63 29.96 37.40
C GLU A 478 -49.99 30.31 38.03
N GLN A 479 -50.90 29.34 38.15
CA GLN A 479 -52.18 29.54 38.84
C GLN A 479 -52.00 29.89 40.33
N LEU A 480 -51.04 29.23 41.01
CA LEU A 480 -50.73 29.52 42.41
C LEU A 480 -50.20 30.95 42.58
N LYS A 481 -49.27 31.38 41.72
CA LYS A 481 -48.73 32.75 41.71
C LYS A 481 -49.81 33.80 41.44
N GLN A 482 -50.72 33.55 40.50
CA GLN A 482 -51.87 34.42 40.26
C GLN A 482 -52.77 34.51 41.49
N SER A 483 -53.02 33.38 42.17
CA SER A 483 -53.82 33.36 43.40
C SER A 483 -53.17 34.12 44.57
N GLU A 484 -51.85 34.04 44.71
CA GLU A 484 -51.08 34.77 45.73
C GLU A 484 -51.05 36.27 45.45
N GLN A 485 -50.89 36.66 44.19
CA GLN A 485 -51.02 38.06 43.76
C GLN A 485 -52.42 38.62 44.02
N LEU A 486 -53.46 37.82 43.78
CA LEU A 486 -54.85 38.21 44.09
C LEU A 486 -55.02 38.45 45.60
N LYS A 487 -54.55 37.52 46.44
CA LYS A 487 -54.60 37.63 47.91
C LYS A 487 -53.82 38.83 48.45
N GLN A 488 -52.64 39.12 47.91
CA GLN A 488 -51.89 40.34 48.25
C GLN A 488 -52.65 41.60 47.85
N SER A 489 -53.29 41.61 46.68
CA SER A 489 -54.10 42.76 46.24
C SER A 489 -55.35 42.98 47.12
N GLU A 490 -55.96 41.91 47.63
CA GLU A 490 -57.09 41.99 48.56
C GLU A 490 -56.67 42.46 49.95
N GLN A 491 -55.51 42.01 50.46
CA GLN A 491 -54.94 42.52 51.71
C GLN A 491 -54.61 44.01 51.64
N LEU A 492 -54.05 44.48 50.51
CA LEU A 492 -53.76 45.90 50.30
C LEU A 492 -55.03 46.77 50.29
N LYS A 493 -56.10 46.28 49.64
CA LYS A 493 -57.42 46.93 49.62
C LYS A 493 -58.13 46.91 50.97
N GLN A 494 -57.72 46.03 51.89
CA GLN A 494 -58.26 45.95 53.24
C GLN A 494 -57.50 46.88 54.19
N SER A 495 -56.18 47.03 54.04
CA SER A 495 -55.41 48.03 54.77
C SER A 495 -55.77 49.47 54.38
N GLU A 496 -56.02 49.74 53.09
CA GLU A 496 -56.48 51.06 52.63
C GLU A 496 -57.86 51.43 53.21
N ARG A 497 -58.72 50.44 53.46
CA ARG A 497 -60.05 50.64 54.06
C ARG A 497 -60.00 50.89 55.57
N GLU A 498 -58.92 50.48 56.25
CA GLU A 498 -58.70 50.73 57.67
C GLU A 498 -58.04 52.10 57.93
N GLU A 499 -57.30 52.66 56.95
CA GLU A 499 -56.74 54.03 57.04
C GLU A 499 -57.77 55.15 56.80
N GLU A 500 -58.84 54.95 56.01
CA GLU A 500 -59.90 55.95 55.82
C GLU A 500 -60.87 56.08 57.03
N GLY A 501 -60.70 55.29 58.10
CA GLY A 501 -61.62 55.21 59.24
C GLY A 501 -61.27 56.04 60.48
N ASN A 502 -60.16 56.78 60.53
CA ASN A 502 -59.69 57.41 61.78
C ASN A 502 -59.20 58.87 61.57
N ASP A 503 -60.07 59.86 61.83
CA ASP A 503 -59.70 61.27 62.01
C ASP A 503 -60.42 61.87 63.25
N PRO A 504 -59.70 62.30 64.31
CA PRO A 504 -60.29 63.00 65.45
C PRO A 504 -60.04 64.53 65.41
N SER A 505 -61.12 65.30 65.48
CA SER A 505 -61.15 66.78 65.59
C SER A 505 -60.43 67.34 66.83
N THR A 506 -59.90 68.58 66.80
CA THR A 506 -60.40 69.77 67.57
C THR A 506 -59.56 71.07 67.47
N ASN A 507 -60.25 72.17 67.12
CA ASN A 507 -60.32 73.56 67.67
C ASN A 507 -59.16 74.59 67.81
N ASP A 508 -59.53 75.83 67.41
CA ASP A 508 -58.93 77.18 67.48
C ASP A 508 -58.47 77.73 68.86
N PRO A 509 -57.78 78.89 68.89
CA PRO A 509 -58.39 80.13 69.45
C PRO A 509 -57.95 81.47 68.77
N PRO A 510 -58.51 82.66 69.16
CA PRO A 510 -58.89 83.73 68.20
C PRO A 510 -58.22 85.12 68.31
N VAL A 511 -58.49 85.94 67.25
CA VAL A 511 -58.80 87.40 67.17
C VAL A 511 -57.70 88.45 67.51
N GLN A 512 -57.38 89.35 66.55
CA GLN A 512 -57.89 90.75 66.44
C GLN A 512 -57.31 91.51 65.22
N GLN A 513 -58.08 92.47 64.70
CA GLN A 513 -57.90 93.26 63.47
C GLN A 513 -56.74 94.29 63.51
N ILE A 514 -56.23 94.70 62.32
CA ILE A 514 -56.48 96.01 61.68
C ILE A 514 -55.86 96.04 60.26
N SER A 515 -56.56 96.76 59.39
CA SER A 515 -56.49 96.99 57.94
C SER A 515 -55.18 97.51 57.32
N SER A 516 -54.96 97.15 56.06
CA SER A 516 -55.24 98.00 54.89
C SER A 516 -55.67 97.14 53.70
#